data_AF-A0A8T2BDJ4-F1
#
_entry.id   AF-A0A8T2BDJ4-F1
#
_cell.length_a   1.000
_cell.length_b   1.000
_cell.length_c   1.000
_cell.angle_alpha   90.00
_cell.angle_beta   90.00
_cell.angle_gamma   90.00
#
_symmetry.space_group_name_H-M   'P 1'
#
loop_
_entity.id
_entity.type
_entity.pdbx_description
1 polymer ?
#
loop_
_entity_poly.entity_id
_entity_poly.type
_entity_poly.pdbx_seq_one_letter_code
_entity_poly.pdbx_strand_id
1 'polypeptide(L)' 'MHRFRAWMNKERFVSNSLLTTEYATGLTEFMTLAGDQESCLTSGMMFCPCLVCNNIAFIDKGLVWSHLYRNKILPSY' A
#
# COMPACT_ATOMS: atom_id res chain seq x y z
N MET A 1 13.31 -11.17 10.92
CA MET A 1 12.81 -11.09 9.52
C MET A 1 12.16 -9.72 9.29
N HIS A 2 12.92 -8.69 8.87
CA HIS A 2 12.41 -7.31 8.71
C HIS A 2 12.47 -6.80 7.25
N ARG A 3 12.61 -7.67 6.25
CA ARG A 3 12.78 -7.25 4.85
C ARG A 3 11.50 -6.81 4.15
N PHE A 4 10.33 -7.31 4.57
CA PHE A 4 9.07 -7.08 3.85
C PHE A 4 8.59 -5.61 3.87
N ARG A 5 9.17 -4.79 4.77
CA ARG A 5 8.70 -3.42 5.05
C ARG A 5 9.72 -2.33 4.76
N ALA A 6 10.92 -2.70 4.31
CA ALA A 6 12.02 -1.74 4.11
C ALA A 6 11.69 -0.66 3.06
N TRP A 7 10.94 -1.02 2.02
CA TRP A 7 10.51 -0.12 0.94
C TRP A 7 9.57 0.99 1.42
N MET A 8 8.80 0.78 2.49
CA MET A 8 7.86 1.78 3.01
C MET A 8 8.56 3.00 3.60
N ASN A 9 9.79 2.83 4.07
CA ASN A 9 10.61 3.90 4.65
C ASN A 9 11.48 4.62 3.61
N LYS A 10 11.47 4.15 2.35
CA LYS A 10 12.30 4.72 1.28
C LYS A 10 11.59 5.85 0.56
N GLU A 11 12.35 6.60 -0.21
CA GLU A 11 11.79 7.65 -1.05
C GLU A 11 10.81 7.06 -2.06
N ARG A 12 9.61 7.65 -2.09
CA ARG A 12 8.54 7.21 -2.97
C ARG A 12 8.78 7.63 -4.40
N PHE A 13 9.17 8.88 -4.60
CA PHE A 13 9.24 9.48 -5.91
C PHE A 13 10.68 9.74 -6.31
N VAL A 14 11.01 9.41 -7.56
CA VAL A 14 12.13 10.06 -8.22
C VAL A 14 11.73 11.50 -8.60
N SER A 15 12.70 12.34 -8.96
CA SER A 15 12.55 13.77 -9.29
C SER A 15 11.40 14.12 -10.24
N ASN A 16 10.86 13.15 -10.98
CA ASN A 16 9.81 13.32 -11.99
C ASN A 16 8.42 12.84 -11.52
N SER A 17 8.18 12.74 -10.21
CA SER A 17 6.91 12.24 -9.63
C SER A 17 6.56 10.78 -9.98
N LEU A 18 7.49 10.04 -10.55
CA LEU A 18 7.36 8.60 -10.78
C LEU A 18 7.75 7.83 -9.52
N LEU A 19 7.04 6.75 -9.22
CA LEU A 19 7.42 5.89 -8.11
C LEU A 19 8.83 5.31 -8.34
N THR A 20 9.65 5.26 -7.30
CA THR A 20 10.89 4.48 -7.33
C THR A 20 10.53 3.02 -7.59
N THR A 21 11.38 2.32 -8.36
CA THR A 21 11.16 0.89 -8.67
C THR A 21 10.95 0.09 -7.39
N GLU A 22 11.73 0.38 -6.35
CA GLU A 22 11.63 -0.32 -5.08
C GLU A 22 10.29 -0.08 -4.36
N TYR A 23 9.78 1.15 -4.36
CA TYR A 23 8.47 1.43 -3.78
C TYR A 23 7.34 0.79 -4.61
N ALA A 24 7.44 0.85 -5.95
CA ALA A 24 6.44 0.25 -6.83
C ALA A 24 6.38 -1.28 -6.69
N THR A 25 7.54 -1.94 -6.61
CA THR A 25 7.63 -3.39 -6.38
C THR A 25 7.06 -3.75 -5.01
N GLY A 26 7.48 -3.08 -3.95
CA GLY A 26 6.98 -3.37 -2.61
C GLY A 26 5.48 -3.11 -2.47
N LEU A 27 4.95 -2.05 -3.09
CA LEU A 27 3.52 -1.77 -3.14
C LEU A 27 2.75 -2.87 -3.88
N THR A 28 3.31 -3.37 -4.98
CA THR A 28 2.70 -4.45 -5.76
C THR A 28 2.64 -5.74 -4.95
N GLU A 29 3.74 -6.14 -4.32
CA GLU A 29 3.77 -7.32 -3.45
C GLU A 29 2.79 -7.19 -2.28
N PHE A 30 2.74 -6.01 -1.65
CA PHE A 30 1.81 -5.75 -0.56
C PHE A 30 0.35 -5.92 -1.00
N MET A 31 -0.03 -5.32 -2.12
CA MET A 31 -1.40 -5.36 -2.60
C MET A 31 -1.80 -6.74 -3.12
N THR A 32 -0.86 -7.52 -3.67
CA THR A 32 -1.11 -8.93 -4.00
C THR A 32 -1.43 -9.72 -2.73
N LEU A 33 -0.59 -9.63 -1.69
CA LEU A 33 -0.84 -10.36 -0.44
C LEU A 33 -2.11 -9.90 0.28
N ALA A 34 -2.39 -8.60 0.28
CA ALA A 34 -3.60 -8.07 0.89
C ALA A 34 -4.86 -8.44 0.10
N GLY A 35 -4.73 -8.55 -1.23
CA GLY A 35 -5.79 -9.01 -2.13
C GLY A 35 -6.18 -10.48 -1.94
N ASP A 36 -5.22 -11.31 -1.49
CA ASP A 36 -5.43 -12.74 -1.21
C ASP A 36 -6.08 -13.00 0.17
N GLN A 37 -6.33 -11.96 0.97
CA GLN A 37 -7.08 -12.14 2.21
C GLN A 37 -8.57 -12.40 1.94
N GLU A 38 -9.18 -13.29 2.71
CA GLU A 38 -10.57 -13.75 2.53
C GLU A 38 -11.58 -12.60 2.46
N SER A 39 -11.37 -11.55 3.27
CA SER A 39 -12.18 -10.34 3.25
C SER A 39 -12.14 -9.63 1.90
N CYS A 40 -10.94 -9.49 1.30
CA CYS A 40 -10.75 -8.88 0.01
C CYS A 40 -11.21 -9.79 -1.14
N LEU A 41 -11.05 -11.11 -1.03
CA LEU A 41 -11.54 -12.07 -2.03
C LEU A 41 -13.08 -12.08 -2.09
N THR A 42 -13.74 -11.93 -0.94
CA THR A 42 -15.21 -11.99 -0.85
C THR A 42 -15.86 -10.65 -1.20
N SER A 43 -15.30 -9.53 -0.73
CA SER A 43 -15.92 -8.21 -0.86
C SER A 43 -15.24 -7.28 -1.87
N GLY A 44 -14.00 -7.58 -2.27
CA GLY A 44 -13.14 -6.66 -3.02
C GLY A 44 -12.58 -5.50 -2.16
N MET A 45 -12.91 -5.47 -0.87
CA MET A 45 -12.57 -4.37 0.05
C MET A 45 -11.49 -4.78 1.04
N MET A 46 -10.70 -3.79 1.46
CA MET A 46 -9.66 -3.96 2.46
C MET A 46 -9.44 -2.66 3.25
N PHE A 47 -8.82 -2.76 4.41
CA PHE A 47 -8.42 -1.58 5.17
C PHE A 47 -7.30 -0.83 4.45
N CYS A 48 -7.40 0.50 4.42
CA CYS A 48 -6.44 1.37 3.76
C CYS A 48 -5.34 1.81 4.76
N PRO A 49 -4.10 1.31 4.64
CA PRO A 49 -3.02 1.64 5.58
C PRO A 49 -2.31 2.94 5.20
N CYS A 50 -2.93 3.81 4.39
CA CYS A 50 -2.32 5.09 4.05
C CYS A 50 -2.33 6.04 5.25
N LEU A 51 -1.40 6.99 5.30
CA LEU A 51 -1.31 7.97 6.40
C LEU A 51 -2.61 8.75 6.62
N VAL A 52 -3.39 8.99 5.57
CA VAL A 52 -4.65 9.75 5.65
C VAL A 52 -5.78 8.89 6.26
N CYS A 53 -5.88 7.63 5.84
CA CYS A 53 -6.90 6.71 6.31
C CYS A 53 -6.54 6.07 7.66
N ASN A 54 -5.26 6.07 8.02
CA ASN A 54 -4.72 5.54 9.27
C ASN A 54 -5.19 4.12 9.59
N ASN A 55 -5.35 3.28 8.56
CA ASN A 55 -5.87 1.92 8.67
C ASN A 55 -7.30 1.79 9.24
N ILE A 56 -8.11 2.85 9.16
CA ILE A 56 -9.50 2.83 9.63
C ILE A 56 -10.47 2.61 8.47
N ALA A 57 -10.17 3.18 7.31
CA ALA A 57 -11.06 3.14 6.16
C ALA A 57 -11.06 1.75 5.51
N PHE A 58 -12.21 1.08 5.49
CA PHE A 58 -12.45 -0.17 4.76
C PHE A 58 -13.07 0.17 3.39
N ILE A 59 -12.26 0.09 2.33
CA ILE A 59 -12.62 0.59 1.00
C ILE A 59 -12.18 -0.39 -0.08
N ASP A 60 -12.67 -0.17 -1.31
CA ASP A 60 -12.27 -0.96 -2.49
C ASP A 60 -10.75 -1.01 -2.67
N LYS A 61 -10.23 -2.18 -3.05
CA LYS A 61 -8.78 -2.40 -3.23
C LYS A 61 -8.14 -1.49 -4.28
N GLY A 62 -8.88 -1.09 -5.32
CA GLY A 62 -8.41 -0.14 -6.32
C GLY A 62 -8.28 1.28 -5.76
N LEU A 63 -9.19 1.67 -4.86
CA LEU A 63 -9.07 2.92 -4.11
C LEU A 63 -7.89 2.88 -3.13
N VAL A 64 -7.67 1.74 -2.45
CA VAL A 64 -6.46 1.56 -1.63
C VAL A 64 -5.21 1.74 -2.48
N TRP A 65 -5.15 1.15 -3.67
CA TRP A 65 -4.01 1.31 -4.58
C TRP A 65 -3.74 2.79 -4.90
N SER A 66 -4.77 3.54 -5.30
CA SER A 66 -4.68 4.96 -5.58
C SER A 66 -4.23 5.77 -4.35
N HIS A 67 -4.75 5.42 -3.17
CA HIS A 67 -4.34 6.04 -1.91
C HIS A 67 -2.88 5.78 -1.56
N LEU A 68 -2.36 4.56 -1.77
CA LEU A 68 -0.96 4.23 -1.47
C LEU A 68 0.03 4.76 -2.51
N TYR A 69 -0.45 4.99 -3.73
CA TYR A 69 0.29 5.72 -4.74
C TYR A 69 0.44 7.21 -4.35
N ARG A 70 -0.67 7.87 -3.99
CA ARG A 70 -0.70 9.31 -3.68
C ARG A 70 -0.17 9.64 -2.27
N ASN A 71 -0.51 8.81 -1.28
CA ASN A 71 -0.18 9.00 0.14
C ASN A 71 0.86 7.97 0.59
N LYS A 72 1.69 8.31 1.58
CA LYS A 72 2.62 7.32 2.16
C LYS A 72 1.82 6.26 2.90
N ILE A 73 2.34 5.05 2.95
CA ILE A 73 1.88 4.04 3.91
C ILE A 73 2.26 4.48 5.33
N LEU A 74 1.40 4.17 6.29
CA LEU A 74 1.67 4.28 7.70
C LEU A 74 2.81 3.30 8.07
N PRO A 75 3.99 3.78 8.51
CA PRO A 75 5.15 2.90 8.77
C PRO A 75 4.92 1.86 9.89
N SER A 76 3.99 2.13 10.80
CA SER A 76 3.61 1.28 11.93
C SER A 76 2.38 0.40 11.67
N TYR A 77 1.91 0.33 10.43
CA TYR A 77 0.90 -0.64 10.01
C TYR A 77 1.40 -2.08 10.22
#